data_AF-A0A212TKI9-F1
#
_entry.id   AF-A0A212TKI9-F1
#
_cell.length_a   1.000
_cell.length_b   1.000
_cell.length_c   1.000
_cell.angle_alpha   90.00
_cell.angle_beta   90.00
_cell.angle_gamma   90.00
#
_symmetry.space_group_name_H-M   'P 1'
#
loop_
_entity.id
_entity.type
_entity.pdbx_description
1 polymer ?
#
loop_
_entity_poly.entity_id
_entity_poly.type
_entity_poly.pdbx_seq_one_letter_code
_entity_poly.pdbx_strand_id
1 'polypeptide(L)'
;MKQSAFLPRLGAYFVGLPVLLVIYLFSRSIITMQVMMPLFAAALFAAIWGQAKIRKSYPQDFKLREEWMAFGIFVVVVIGAAIIMLR
;
A
#
# COMPACT_ATOMS: atom_id res chain seq x y z
N MET A 1 -23.21 14.32 9.82
CA MET A 1 -22.94 12.95 9.33
C MET A 1 -21.49 12.62 9.70
N LYS A 2 -21.22 11.62 10.54
CA LYS A 2 -19.83 11.18 10.82
C LYS A 2 -19.31 10.53 9.54
N GLN A 3 -18.50 11.25 8.75
CA GLN A 3 -17.83 10.66 7.59
C GLN A 3 -16.92 9.54 8.12
N SER A 4 -17.19 8.31 7.69
CA SER A 4 -16.39 7.14 8.06
C SER A 4 -14.92 7.37 7.66
N ALA A 5 -14.01 7.33 8.63
CA ALA A 5 -12.58 7.51 8.39
C ALA A 5 -11.91 6.23 7.84
N PHE A 6 -12.65 5.11 7.87
CA PHE A 6 -12.20 3.80 7.42
C PHE A 6 -11.70 3.78 5.96
N LEU A 7 -12.46 4.30 5.00
CA LEU A 7 -12.09 4.30 3.58
C LEU A 7 -10.80 5.08 3.29
N PRO A 8 -10.64 6.33 3.78
CA PRO A 8 -9.38 7.05 3.67
C PRO A 8 -8.20 6.30 4.30
N ARG A 9 -8.40 5.73 5.50
CA ARG A 9 -7.36 4.94 6.21
C ARG A 9 -6.94 3.72 5.41
N LEU A 10 -7.92 2.98 4.88
CA LEU A 10 -7.67 1.84 3.99
C LEU A 10 -6.88 2.29 2.75
N GLY A 11 -7.30 3.39 2.11
CA GLY A 11 -6.57 3.99 1.00
C GLY A 11 -5.10 4.27 1.31
N ALA A 12 -4.78 4.80 2.49
CA ALA A 12 -3.40 5.04 2.91
C ALA A 12 -2.54 3.76 2.96
N TYR A 13 -3.12 2.62 3.33
CA TYR A 13 -2.42 1.35 3.30
C TYR A 13 -2.21 0.84 1.86
N PHE A 14 -3.24 0.93 1.01
CA PHE A 14 -3.20 0.45 -0.37
C PHE A 14 -2.25 1.25 -1.28
N VAL A 15 -1.95 2.49 -0.92
CA VAL A 15 -0.99 3.36 -1.61
C VAL A 15 0.42 2.74 -1.68
N GLY A 16 0.76 1.78 -0.83
CA GLY A 16 2.02 1.01 -0.90
C GLY A 16 2.01 -0.15 -1.92
N LEU A 17 0.85 -0.58 -2.43
CA LEU A 17 0.77 -1.73 -3.35
C LEU A 17 1.57 -1.57 -4.66
N PRO A 18 1.64 -0.37 -5.29
CA PRO A 18 2.45 -0.19 -6.50
C PRO A 18 3.93 -0.56 -6.28
N VAL A 19 4.48 -0.30 -5.09
CA VAL A 19 5.86 -0.65 -4.75
C VAL A 19 6.03 -2.17 -4.75
N LEU A 20 5.10 -2.89 -4.11
CA LEU A 20 5.10 -4.35 -4.07
C LEU A 20 4.95 -4.95 -5.48
N LEU A 21 4.14 -4.34 -6.33
CA LEU A 21 3.96 -4.77 -7.72
C LEU A 21 5.28 -4.66 -8.50
N VAL A 22 6.03 -3.56 -8.37
CA VAL A 22 7.32 -3.41 -9.06
C VAL A 22 8.32 -4.47 -8.59
N ILE A 23 8.42 -4.71 -7.27
CA ILE A 23 9.26 -5.77 -6.72
C ILE A 23 8.87 -7.12 -7.29
N TYR A 24 7.56 -7.40 -7.36
CA TYR A 24 7.05 -8.65 -7.91
C TYR A 24 7.44 -8.85 -9.37
N LEU A 25 7.19 -7.86 -10.23
CA LEU A 25 7.54 -7.93 -11.65
C LEU A 25 9.04 -8.20 -11.85
N PHE A 26 9.88 -7.58 -11.02
CA PHE A 26 11.32 -7.84 -11.04
C PHE A 26 11.68 -9.23 -10.54
N SER A 27 11.07 -9.70 -9.44
CA SER A 27 11.30 -11.04 -8.89
C SER A 27 10.92 -12.16 -9.85
N ARG A 28 9.92 -11.91 -10.72
CA ARG A 28 9.51 -12.83 -11.80
C ARG A 28 10.32 -12.64 -13.09
N SER A 29 11.38 -11.84 -13.06
CA SER A 29 12.22 -11.51 -14.22
C SER A 29 11.44 -10.93 -15.41
N ILE A 30 10.28 -10.32 -15.17
CA ILE A 30 9.43 -9.70 -16.21
C ILE A 30 10.03 -8.35 -16.64
N ILE A 31 10.64 -7.62 -15.71
CA ILE A 31 11.31 -6.34 -15.95
C ILE A 31 12.79 -6.43 -15.60
N THR A 32 13.62 -5.68 -16.30
CA THR A 32 15.07 -5.61 -16.04
C THR A 32 15.38 -4.67 -14.86
N MET A 33 16.59 -4.75 -14.33
CA MET A 33 17.06 -3.87 -13.25
C MET A 33 16.98 -2.38 -13.64
N GLN A 34 17.31 -2.07 -14.90
CA GLN A 34 17.26 -0.70 -15.45
C GLN A 34 15.85 -0.13 -15.46
N VAL A 35 14.83 -0.98 -15.58
CA VAL A 35 13.40 -0.60 -15.55
C VAL A 35 12.84 -0.64 -14.12
N MET A 36 13.27 -1.61 -13.32
CA MET A 36 12.82 -1.77 -11.93
C MET A 36 13.17 -0.56 -11.08
N MET A 37 14.42 -0.08 -11.13
CA MET A 37 14.89 1.01 -10.28
C MET A 37 14.08 2.32 -10.43
N PRO A 38 13.87 2.87 -11.65
CA PRO A 38 13.07 4.09 -11.80
C PRO A 38 11.59 3.88 -11.44
N LEU A 39 11.01 2.72 -11.78
CA LEU A 39 9.63 2.40 -11.40
C LEU A 39 9.47 2.28 -9.89
N PHE A 40 10.43 1.65 -9.21
CA PHE A 40 10.44 1.50 -7.77
C PHE A 40 10.54 2.85 -7.08
N ALA A 41 11.46 3.70 -7.52
CA ALA A 41 11.61 5.05 -6.99
C ALA A 41 10.33 5.89 -7.17
N ALA A 42 9.72 5.85 -8.36
CA ALA A 42 8.47 6.56 -8.64
C ALA A 42 7.31 6.04 -7.79
N ALA A 43 7.16 4.71 -7.70
CA ALA A 43 6.13 4.07 -6.87
C ALA A 43 6.32 4.39 -5.39
N LEU A 44 7.56 4.35 -4.89
CA LEU A 44 7.88 4.67 -3.50
C LEU A 44 7.59 6.13 -3.19
N PHE A 45 7.97 7.05 -4.07
CA PHE A 45 7.69 8.47 -3.90
C PHE A 45 6.19 8.76 -3.90
N ALA A 46 5.45 8.19 -4.85
CA ALA A 46 3.99 8.28 -4.89
C ALA A 46 3.37 7.69 -3.62
N ALA A 47 3.93 6.59 -3.11
CA ALA A 47 3.45 5.95 -1.89
C ALA A 47 3.62 6.85 -0.66
N ILE A 48 4.83 7.37 -0.46
CA ILE A 48 5.16 8.27 0.65
C ILE A 48 4.29 9.53 0.57
N TRP A 49 4.20 10.16 -0.60
CA TRP A 49 3.41 11.37 -0.81
C TRP A 49 1.92 11.13 -0.56
N GLY A 50 1.36 10.05 -1.11
CA GLY A 50 -0.04 9.68 -0.93
C GLY A 50 -0.36 9.39 0.54
N GLN A 51 0.51 8.66 1.23
CA GLN A 51 0.38 8.40 2.65
C GLN A 51 0.46 9.69 3.48
N ALA A 52 1.43 10.57 3.21
CA ALA A 52 1.56 11.84 3.92
C ALA A 52 0.30 12.72 3.72
N LYS A 53 -0.22 12.79 2.48
CA LYS A 53 -1.42 13.55 2.16
C LYS A 53 -2.64 13.03 2.91
N ILE A 54 -2.87 11.72 2.93
CA ILE A 54 -4.02 11.13 3.61
C ILE A 54 -3.87 11.26 5.14
N ARG A 55 -2.69 10.99 5.69
CA ARG A 55 -2.41 11.07 7.13
C ARG A 55 -2.53 12.48 7.68
N LYS A 56 -2.33 13.51 6.85
CA LYS A 56 -2.56 14.91 7.24
C LYS A 56 -4.04 15.18 7.55
N SER A 57 -4.96 14.57 6.79
CA SER A 57 -6.41 14.72 6.98
C SER A 57 -7.01 13.68 7.94
N TYR A 58 -6.41 12.49 7.99
CA TYR A 58 -6.85 11.36 8.82
C TYR A 58 -5.64 10.78 9.56
N PRO A 59 -5.27 11.36 10.72
CA PRO A 59 -4.16 10.85 11.51
C PRO A 59 -4.36 9.39 11.89
N GLN A 60 -3.27 8.62 11.89
CA GLN A 60 -3.30 7.21 12.25
C GLN A 60 -3.55 7.08 13.75
N ASP A 61 -4.62 6.39 14.14
CA ASP A 61 -4.97 6.18 15.55
C ASP A 61 -5.50 4.77 15.79
N PHE A 62 -4.64 3.91 16.34
CA PHE A 62 -4.94 2.52 16.65
C PHE A 62 -5.82 2.32 17.89
N LYS A 63 -6.22 3.38 18.59
CA LYS A 63 -7.29 3.27 19.60
C LYS A 63 -8.65 3.07 18.94
N LEU A 64 -8.79 3.44 17.66
CA LEU A 64 -10.02 3.29 16.90
C LEU A 64 -10.09 1.92 16.23
N ARG A 65 -11.20 1.21 16.44
CA ARG A 65 -11.47 -0.10 15.80
C ARG A 65 -11.40 -0.03 14.27
N GLU A 66 -11.80 1.10 13.68
CA GLU A 66 -11.74 1.31 12.23
C GLU A 66 -10.31 1.22 11.68
N GLU A 67 -9.31 1.67 12.45
CA GLU A 67 -7.89 1.58 12.06
C GLU A 67 -7.44 0.13 12.01
N TRP A 68 -7.80 -0.67 13.02
CA TRP A 68 -7.52 -2.10 13.07
C TRP A 68 -8.22 -2.87 11.94
N MET A 69 -9.45 -2.49 11.60
CA MET A 69 -10.16 -3.09 10.48
C MET A 69 -9.48 -2.76 9.15
N ALA A 70 -9.09 -1.49 8.94
CA ALA A 70 -8.42 -1.06 7.73
C ALA A 70 -7.06 -1.75 7.56
N PHE A 71 -6.29 -1.80 8.64
CA PHE A 71 -5.02 -2.52 8.67
C PHE A 71 -5.21 -4.02 8.44
N GLY A 72 -6.18 -4.65 9.10
CA GLY A 72 -6.48 -6.07 8.94
C GLY A 72 -6.84 -6.45 7.50
N ILE A 73 -7.68 -5.66 6.82
CA ILE A 73 -8.02 -5.88 5.41
C ILE A 73 -6.78 -5.72 4.53
N PHE A 74 -5.98 -4.69 4.77
CA PHE A 74 -4.72 -4.53 4.04
C PHE A 74 -3.79 -5.73 4.21
N VAL A 75 -3.61 -6.23 5.44
CA VAL A 75 -2.79 -7.41 5.72
C VAL A 75 -3.32 -8.63 4.99
N VAL A 76 -4.63 -8.90 5.01
CA VAL A 76 -5.24 -10.01 4.27
C VAL A 76 -4.95 -9.90 2.77
N VAL A 77 -5.08 -8.70 2.18
CA VAL A 77 -4.78 -8.48 0.76
C VAL A 77 -3.30 -8.68 0.46
N VAL A 78 -2.39 -8.18 1.30
CA VAL A 78 -0.94 -8.37 1.11
C VAL A 78 -0.56 -9.84 1.23
N ILE A 79 -1.11 -10.58 2.20
CA ILE A 79 -0.88 -12.02 2.34
C ILE A 79 -1.43 -12.77 1.12
N GLY A 80 -2.66 -12.44 0.69
CA GLY A 80 -3.26 -13.04 -0.51
C GLY A 80 -2.42 -12.78 -1.75
N ALA A 81 -1.93 -11.56 -1.93
CA ALA A 81 -1.01 -11.20 -3.00
C ALA A 81 0.30 -11.99 -2.88
N ALA A 82 0.93 -12.05 -1.70
CA ALA A 82 2.17 -12.80 -1.50
C ALA A 82 2.02 -14.30 -1.82
N ILE A 83 0.90 -14.92 -1.44
CA ILE A 83 0.61 -16.32 -1.79
C ILE A 83 0.51 -16.49 -3.31
N ILE A 84 -0.16 -15.55 -4.01
CA ILE A 84 -0.23 -15.56 -5.48
C ILE A 84 1.16 -15.40 -6.09
N MET A 85 1.99 -14.51 -5.52
CA MET A 85 3.34 -14.24 -6.01
C MET A 85 4.29 -15.43 -5.84
N LEU A 86 4.07 -16.26 -4.81
CA LEU A 86 4.86 -17.46 -4.51
C LEU A 86 4.50 -18.68 -5.37
N ARG A 87 3.39 -18.63 -6.12
CA ARG A 87 3.03 -19.66 -7.12
C ARG A 87 3.71 -19.41 -8.46
#